data_AF-A0A5Q5BFC7-F1
#
_entry.id   AF-A0A5Q5BFC7-F1
#
_cell.length_a   1.000
_cell.length_b   1.000
_cell.length_c   1.000
_cell.angle_alpha   90.00
_cell.angle_beta   90.00
_cell.angle_gamma   90.00
#
_symmetry.space_group_name_H-M   'P 1'
#
loop_
_entity.id
_entity.type
_entity.pdbx_description
1 polymer ?
#
loop_
_entity_poly.entity_id
_entity_poly.type
_entity_poly.pdbx_seq_one_letter_code
_entity_poly.pdbx_strand_id
1 'polypeptide(L)'
;MADMVAVYRAPMRSRDDGIDVAQTIARARRLGLCGFGALGVDEDRLARRIARFADAPDGALVWTRDPEGLYWLGRIDGPYRYDNTSAARAVDLVHVRPCRWSPAPFLEPQVPSAVLATYRRGGRNFQQTHDSAVARESLRLWEEIS
;
A
#
# COMPACT_ATOMS: atom_id res chain seq x y z
N MET A 1 -21.14 -13.33 10.34
CA MET A 1 -20.75 -12.05 9.74
C MET A 1 -19.62 -12.37 8.78
N ALA A 2 -19.77 -12.16 7.48
CA ALA A 2 -18.64 -12.34 6.57
C ALA A 2 -17.52 -11.40 7.05
N ASP A 3 -16.37 -11.97 7.38
CA ASP A 3 -15.24 -11.20 7.89
C ASP A 3 -14.84 -10.21 6.79
N MET A 4 -15.14 -8.92 7.01
CA MET A 4 -14.94 -7.90 5.99
C MET A 4 -13.44 -7.74 5.77
N VAL A 5 -13.00 -7.94 4.52
CA VAL A 5 -11.61 -7.76 4.13
C VAL A 5 -11.17 -6.33 4.46
N ALA A 6 -10.09 -6.22 5.24
CA ALA A 6 -9.53 -4.93 5.60
C ALA A 6 -8.93 -4.24 4.37
N VAL A 7 -9.15 -2.93 4.25
CA VAL A 7 -8.60 -2.10 3.17
C VAL A 7 -7.65 -1.06 3.74
N TYR A 8 -6.46 -0.94 3.17
CA TYR A 8 -5.44 0.01 3.60
C TYR A 8 -5.03 0.94 2.47
N ARG A 9 -4.70 2.18 2.82
CA ARG A 9 -3.87 3.02 1.94
C ARG A 9 -2.40 2.66 2.12
N ALA A 10 -1.69 2.43 1.03
CA ALA A 10 -0.27 2.15 1.00
C ALA A 10 0.40 3.02 -0.07
N PRO A 11 0.67 4.32 0.21
CA PRO A 11 1.30 5.21 -0.76
C PRO A 11 2.74 4.81 -1.11
N MET A 12 3.38 3.93 -0.32
CA MET A 12 4.75 3.44 -0.54
C MET A 12 5.81 4.56 -0.69
N ARG A 13 5.50 5.78 -0.25
CA ARG A 13 6.40 6.94 -0.33
C ARG A 13 7.35 6.99 0.87
N SER A 14 8.64 7.23 0.59
CA SER A 14 9.66 7.62 1.57
C SER A 14 9.32 8.96 2.25
N ARG A 15 9.86 9.22 3.44
CA ARG A 15 9.84 10.59 4.00
C ARG A 15 11.09 11.39 3.68
N ASP A 16 12.06 10.78 3.02
CA ASP A 16 13.14 11.48 2.35
C ASP A 16 12.70 11.90 0.95
N ASP A 17 12.62 13.21 0.71
CA ASP A 17 12.19 13.77 -0.58
C ASP A 17 13.23 13.58 -1.70
N GLY A 18 14.45 13.15 -1.36
CA GLY A 18 15.47 12.74 -2.34
C GLY A 18 15.20 11.36 -2.98
N ILE A 19 14.25 10.58 -2.42
CA ILE A 19 13.88 9.27 -2.96
C ILE A 19 12.72 9.41 -3.94
N ASP A 20 12.95 8.96 -5.17
CA ASP A 20 11.93 8.92 -6.22
C ASP A 20 10.85 7.86 -5.94
N VAL A 21 9.66 8.34 -5.60
CA VAL A 21 8.48 7.50 -5.32
C VAL A 21 8.06 6.65 -6.52
N ALA A 22 8.29 7.10 -7.76
CA ALA A 22 7.97 6.32 -8.96
C ALA A 22 8.78 5.02 -8.97
N GLN A 23 10.06 5.10 -8.62
CA GLN A 23 10.96 3.94 -8.54
C GLN A 23 10.57 3.00 -7.39
N THR A 24 10.14 3.55 -6.25
CA THR A 24 9.64 2.74 -5.14
C THR A 24 8.41 1.93 -5.55
N ILE A 25 7.41 2.57 -6.18
CA ILE A 25 6.17 1.91 -6.62
C ILE A 25 6.45 0.90 -7.75
N ALA A 26 7.28 1.27 -8.73
CA ALA A 26 7.64 0.38 -9.83
C ALA A 26 8.37 -0.88 -9.33
N ARG A 27 9.31 -0.74 -8.40
CA ARG A 27 9.98 -1.88 -7.74
C ARG A 27 8.96 -2.75 -7.00
N ALA A 28 8.11 -2.14 -6.18
CA ALA A 28 7.12 -2.84 -5.38
C ALA A 28 6.21 -3.70 -6.27
N ARG A 29 5.67 -3.11 -7.34
CA ARG A 29 4.81 -3.82 -8.29
C ARG A 29 5.54 -4.93 -9.05
N ARG A 30 6.73 -4.65 -9.57
CA ARG A 30 7.53 -5.63 -10.32
C ARG A 30 7.89 -6.86 -9.51
N LEU A 31 8.13 -6.71 -8.20
CA LEU A 31 8.55 -7.79 -7.31
C LEU A 31 7.39 -8.43 -6.53
N GLY A 32 6.16 -7.96 -6.73
CA GLY A 32 5.01 -8.43 -5.96
C GLY A 32 5.14 -8.10 -4.47
N LEU A 33 5.45 -6.84 -4.15
CA LEU A 33 5.65 -6.35 -2.78
C LEU A 33 4.73 -5.16 -2.49
N CYS A 34 4.30 -5.04 -1.24
CA CYS A 34 3.77 -3.81 -0.66
C CYS A 34 4.67 -3.44 0.53
N GLY A 35 4.88 -2.16 0.80
CA GLY A 35 5.74 -1.76 1.90
C GLY A 35 5.95 -0.27 2.07
N PHE A 36 6.95 0.07 2.88
CA PHE A 36 7.39 1.43 3.09
C PHE A 36 8.84 1.49 3.58
N GLY A 37 9.37 2.70 3.53
CA GLY A 37 10.69 3.06 4.00
C GLY A 37 10.79 3.44 5.46
N ALA A 38 12.05 3.60 5.90
CA ALA A 38 12.42 3.98 7.25
C ALA A 38 13.00 5.40 7.33
N LEU A 39 13.46 5.97 6.21
CA LEU A 39 14.12 7.27 6.20
C LEU A 39 13.12 8.39 6.54
N GLY A 40 13.60 9.42 7.25
CA GLY A 40 12.79 10.61 7.60
C GLY A 40 11.62 10.34 8.55
N VAL A 41 11.59 9.18 9.22
CA VAL A 41 10.58 8.82 10.22
C VAL A 41 11.25 8.60 11.56
N ASP A 42 10.77 9.29 12.59
CA ASP A 42 11.11 9.03 13.98
C ASP A 42 10.90 7.55 14.38
N GLU A 43 11.80 7.02 15.21
CA GLU A 43 11.89 5.58 15.54
C GLU A 43 10.59 5.04 16.15
N ASP A 44 10.01 5.74 17.12
CA ASP A 44 8.76 5.35 17.75
C ASP A 44 7.59 5.33 16.76
N ARG A 45 7.55 6.32 15.87
CA ARG A 45 6.52 6.39 14.82
C ARG A 45 6.71 5.27 13.80
N LEU A 46 7.95 4.91 13.48
CA LEU A 46 8.30 3.81 12.59
C LEU A 46 7.92 2.47 13.21
N ALA A 47 8.30 2.20 14.47
CA ALA A 47 7.96 0.98 15.20
C ALA A 47 6.45 0.73 15.24
N ARG A 48 5.66 1.76 15.57
CA ARG A 48 4.19 1.66 15.53
C ARG A 48 3.64 1.38 14.12
N ARG A 49 4.29 1.88 13.07
CA ARG A 49 3.89 1.61 11.68
C ARG A 49 4.23 0.17 11.29
N ILE A 50 5.40 -0.32 11.66
CA ILE A 50 5.83 -1.70 11.44
C ILE A 50 4.86 -2.66 12.12
N ALA A 51 4.53 -2.45 13.40
CA ALA A 51 3.57 -3.28 14.12
C ALA A 51 2.22 -3.38 13.39
N ARG A 52 1.60 -2.23 13.06
CA ARG A 52 0.33 -2.21 12.30
C ARG A 52 0.42 -2.88 10.93
N PHE A 53 1.58 -2.81 10.27
CA PHE A 53 1.79 -3.40 8.96
C PHE A 53 2.01 -4.91 9.02
N ALA A 54 2.73 -5.38 10.03
CA ALA A 54 2.91 -6.80 10.31
C ALA A 54 1.57 -7.44 10.72
N ASP A 55 0.78 -6.76 11.55
CA ASP A 55 -0.50 -7.27 12.08
C ASP A 55 -1.65 -7.23 11.07
N ALA A 56 -1.50 -6.57 9.92
CA ALA A 56 -2.55 -6.55 8.92
C ALA A 56 -2.85 -7.99 8.42
N PRO A 57 -4.12 -8.39 8.26
CA PRO A 57 -4.44 -9.75 7.88
C PRO A 57 -3.93 -10.07 6.48
N ASP A 58 -3.49 -11.31 6.25
CA ASP A 58 -3.29 -11.80 4.90
C ASP A 58 -4.63 -11.75 4.13
N GLY A 59 -4.54 -11.46 2.83
CA GLY A 59 -5.71 -11.19 2.00
C GLY A 59 -6.27 -9.78 2.13
N ALA A 60 -5.75 -8.92 3.01
CA ALA A 60 -6.10 -7.50 3.06
C ALA A 60 -5.82 -6.81 1.72
N LEU A 61 -6.69 -5.88 1.36
CA LEU A 61 -6.54 -5.07 0.15
C LEU A 61 -5.76 -3.80 0.45
N VAL A 62 -4.93 -3.38 -0.50
CA VAL A 62 -4.11 -2.18 -0.41
C VAL A 62 -4.32 -1.33 -1.66
N TRP A 63 -4.45 -0.02 -1.47
CA TRP A 63 -4.49 0.95 -2.57
C TRP A 63 -3.22 1.78 -2.57
N THR A 64 -2.58 1.92 -3.72
CA THR A 64 -1.52 2.92 -3.97
C THR A 64 -1.93 3.89 -5.08
N ARG A 65 -1.38 5.11 -5.06
CA ARG A 65 -1.52 6.10 -6.12
C ARG A 65 -0.13 6.44 -6.62
N ASP A 66 0.11 6.26 -7.91
CA ASP A 66 1.41 6.60 -8.52
C ASP A 66 1.53 8.11 -8.83
N PRO A 67 2.73 8.58 -9.21
CA PRO A 67 2.95 9.99 -9.55
C PRO A 67 2.13 10.49 -10.74
N GLU A 68 1.77 9.60 -11.66
CA GLU A 68 0.89 9.87 -12.80
C GLU A 68 -0.58 10.03 -12.37
N GLY A 69 -0.88 9.74 -11.11
CA GLY A 69 -2.20 9.90 -10.51
C GLY A 69 -3.11 8.70 -10.69
N LEU A 70 -2.60 7.59 -11.23
CA LEU A 70 -3.30 6.34 -11.41
C LEU A 70 -3.31 5.52 -10.11
N TYR A 71 -4.34 4.71 -9.94
CA TYR A 71 -4.55 3.93 -8.72
C TYR A 71 -4.30 2.46 -8.96
N TRP A 72 -3.54 1.83 -8.07
CA TRP A 72 -3.27 0.40 -8.12
C TRP A 72 -3.88 -0.27 -6.92
N LEU A 73 -4.60 -1.36 -7.18
CA LEU A 73 -5.16 -2.22 -6.15
C LEU A 73 -4.24 -3.42 -5.98
N GLY A 74 -3.95 -3.78 -4.73
CA GLY A 74 -3.18 -4.96 -4.41
C GLY A 74 -3.80 -5.76 -3.28
N ARG A 75 -3.34 -6.99 -3.10
CA ARG A 75 -3.74 -7.91 -2.05
C ARG A 75 -2.51 -8.48 -1.36
N ILE A 76 -2.41 -8.26 -0.05
CA ILE A 76 -1.33 -8.79 0.79
C ILE A 76 -1.42 -10.32 0.81
N ASP A 77 -0.28 -10.99 0.61
CA ASP A 77 -0.23 -12.43 0.32
C ASP A 77 0.81 -13.17 1.17
N GLY A 78 1.24 -12.59 2.30
CA GLY A 78 2.18 -13.26 3.18
C GLY A 78 2.82 -12.36 4.24
N PRO A 79 3.76 -12.92 5.01
CA PRO A 79 4.28 -12.31 6.23
C PRO A 79 5.19 -11.10 5.96
N TYR A 80 5.30 -10.27 6.99
CA TYR A 80 6.26 -9.17 7.04
C TYR A 80 7.71 -9.66 7.01
N ARG A 81 8.56 -8.94 6.29
CA ARG A 81 10.02 -9.07 6.36
C ARG A 81 10.70 -7.71 6.21
N TYR A 82 11.89 -7.61 6.78
CA TYR A 82 12.82 -6.52 6.48
C TYR A 82 13.70 -6.90 5.28
N ASP A 83 13.72 -6.08 4.25
CA ASP A 83 14.56 -6.23 3.07
C ASP A 83 15.80 -5.36 3.20
N ASN A 84 16.93 -5.98 3.53
CA ASN A 84 18.20 -5.29 3.74
C ASN A 84 19.05 -5.18 2.46
N THR A 85 18.52 -5.54 1.29
CA THR A 85 19.30 -5.48 0.05
C THR A 85 19.62 -4.04 -0.34
N SER A 86 20.76 -3.83 -1.00
CA SER A 86 21.14 -2.52 -1.53
C SER A 86 20.06 -1.94 -2.45
N ALA A 87 19.42 -2.78 -3.26
CA ALA A 87 18.35 -2.39 -4.16
C ALA A 87 17.05 -1.99 -3.43
N ALA A 88 16.77 -2.53 -2.25
CA ALA A 88 15.65 -2.10 -1.42
C ALA A 88 15.94 -0.76 -0.73
N ARG A 89 17.16 -0.60 -0.21
CA ARG A 89 17.64 0.63 0.44
C ARG A 89 17.69 1.81 -0.53
N ALA A 90 18.10 1.59 -1.78
CA ALA A 90 18.22 2.64 -2.81
C ALA A 90 16.89 3.36 -3.11
N VAL A 91 15.74 2.72 -2.88
CA VAL A 91 14.40 3.32 -3.09
C VAL A 91 13.59 3.39 -1.79
N ASP A 92 14.26 3.26 -0.65
CA ASP A 92 13.68 3.19 0.71
C ASP A 92 12.42 2.31 0.78
N LEU A 93 12.51 1.07 0.29
CA LEU A 93 11.45 0.06 0.34
C LEU A 93 11.93 -1.15 1.14
N VAL A 94 12.09 -0.98 2.45
CA VAL A 94 12.77 -1.95 3.32
C VAL A 94 11.83 -2.72 4.24
N HIS A 95 10.66 -2.17 4.59
CA HIS A 95 9.64 -2.90 5.35
C HIS A 95 8.59 -3.41 4.36
N VAL A 96 8.59 -4.72 4.06
CA VAL A 96 7.82 -5.27 2.94
C VAL A 96 7.02 -6.51 3.31
N ARG A 97 5.95 -6.75 2.56
CA ARG A 97 5.16 -7.98 2.53
C ARG A 97 4.93 -8.40 1.08
N PRO A 98 4.83 -9.71 0.79
CA PRO A 98 4.30 -10.18 -0.49
C PRO A 98 2.94 -9.55 -0.79
N CYS A 99 2.75 -9.10 -2.02
CA CYS A 99 1.54 -8.45 -2.48
C CYS A 99 1.30 -8.76 -3.96
N ARG A 100 0.12 -9.27 -4.28
CA ARG A 100 -0.33 -9.37 -5.67
C ARG A 100 -0.94 -8.03 -6.06
N TRP A 101 -0.52 -7.47 -7.19
CA TRP A 101 -1.05 -6.21 -7.71
C TRP A 101 -1.94 -6.45 -8.91
N SER A 102 -2.93 -5.58 -9.11
CA SER A 102 -3.76 -5.58 -10.31
C SER A 102 -2.88 -5.42 -11.57
N PRO A 103 -3.20 -6.11 -12.67
CA PRO A 103 -2.41 -6.06 -13.90
C PRO A 103 -2.48 -4.70 -14.59
N ALA A 104 -3.59 -3.97 -14.40
CA ALA A 104 -3.80 -2.62 -14.90
C ALA A 104 -4.19 -1.66 -13.76
N PRO A 105 -3.93 -0.35 -13.93
CA PRO A 105 -4.37 0.65 -12.98
C PRO A 105 -5.85 0.99 -13.15
N PHE A 106 -6.40 1.63 -12.13
CA PHE A 106 -7.73 2.23 -12.12
C PHE A 106 -7.61 3.75 -12.26
N LEU A 107 -8.56 4.34 -12.98
CA LEU A 107 -8.78 5.78 -13.04
C LEU A 107 -9.61 6.23 -11.83
N GLU A 108 -9.49 7.50 -11.46
CA GLU A 108 -10.21 8.09 -10.33
C GLU A 108 -11.71 7.75 -10.27
N PRO A 109 -12.50 7.78 -11.37
CA PRO A 109 -13.93 7.46 -11.33
C PRO A 109 -14.26 6.01 -10.96
N GLN A 110 -13.30 5.10 -11.08
CA GLN A 110 -13.46 3.68 -10.77
C GLN A 110 -13.13 3.36 -9.31
N VAL A 111 -12.42 4.27 -8.63
CA VAL A 111 -11.88 4.03 -7.29
C VAL A 111 -12.93 4.34 -6.22
N PRO A 112 -13.07 3.51 -5.17
CA PRO A 112 -13.98 3.78 -4.06
C PRO A 112 -13.80 5.17 -3.48
N SER A 113 -14.90 5.88 -3.24
CA SER A 113 -14.89 7.28 -2.78
C SER A 113 -14.12 7.46 -1.47
N ALA A 114 -14.21 6.49 -0.55
CA ALA A 114 -13.46 6.46 0.70
C ALA A 114 -11.94 6.41 0.48
N VAL A 115 -11.48 5.65 -0.52
CA VAL A 115 -10.06 5.58 -0.89
C VAL A 115 -9.61 6.94 -1.43
N LEU A 116 -10.36 7.53 -2.37
CA LEU A 116 -10.08 8.86 -2.91
C LEU A 116 -9.98 9.91 -1.81
N ALA A 117 -10.92 9.91 -0.87
CA ALA A 117 -10.93 10.82 0.27
C ALA A 117 -9.64 10.69 1.12
N THR A 118 -9.15 9.46 1.33
CA THR A 118 -7.90 9.26 2.08
C THR A 118 -6.67 9.84 1.36
N TYR A 119 -6.63 9.74 0.02
CA TYR A 119 -5.53 10.27 -0.77
C TYR A 119 -5.58 11.79 -0.89
N ARG A 120 -6.77 12.38 -1.08
CA ARG A 120 -6.95 13.85 -1.14
C ARG A 120 -6.59 14.53 0.18
N ARG A 121 -6.97 13.96 1.32
CA ARG A 121 -6.61 14.48 2.65
C ARG A 121 -5.11 14.42 2.92
N GLY A 122 -4.37 13.56 2.23
CA GLY A 122 -3.04 13.15 2.67
C GLY A 122 -3.11 12.33 3.97
N GLY A 123 -1.96 11.92 4.50
CA GLY A 123 -1.92 11.17 5.75
C GLY A 123 -0.69 10.29 5.92
N ARG A 124 -0.85 9.25 6.76
CA ARG A 124 0.23 8.33 7.11
C ARG A 124 0.45 7.29 6.01
N ASN A 125 1.69 6.83 5.89
CA ASN A 125 1.99 5.63 5.11
C ASN A 125 1.50 4.41 5.90
N PHE A 126 0.79 3.50 5.22
CA PHE A 126 0.04 2.37 5.77
C PHE A 126 -0.98 2.73 6.87
N GLN A 127 -2.24 2.94 6.46
CA GLN A 127 -3.37 3.23 7.34
C GLN A 127 -4.63 2.53 6.84
N GLN A 128 -5.41 1.94 7.75
CA GLN A 128 -6.70 1.34 7.40
C GLN A 128 -7.71 2.41 6.99
N THR A 129 -8.45 2.15 5.92
CA THR A 129 -9.58 2.95 5.48
C THR A 129 -10.84 2.38 6.13
N HIS A 130 -11.44 3.16 7.04
CA HIS A 130 -12.67 2.79 7.70
C HIS A 130 -13.84 3.43 6.96
N ASP A 131 -14.58 2.60 6.24
CA ASP A 131 -15.83 2.95 5.56
C ASP A 131 -16.61 1.64 5.34
N SER A 132 -17.94 1.69 5.44
CA SER A 132 -18.76 0.48 5.38
C SER A 132 -18.84 -0.14 3.97
N ALA A 133 -18.58 0.65 2.93
CA ALA A 133 -18.64 0.21 1.54
C ALA A 133 -17.27 -0.15 0.96
N VAL A 134 -16.18 0.45 1.46
CA VAL A 134 -14.83 0.34 0.84
C VAL A 134 -14.35 -1.10 0.66
N ALA A 135 -14.64 -1.99 1.62
CA ALA A 135 -14.25 -3.39 1.54
C ALA A 135 -14.93 -4.08 0.36
N ARG A 136 -16.26 -3.99 0.28
CA ARG A 136 -17.07 -4.60 -0.77
C ARG A 136 -16.74 -4.04 -2.15
N GLU A 137 -16.56 -2.73 -2.26
CA GLU A 137 -16.23 -2.07 -3.53
C GLU A 137 -14.85 -2.45 -4.03
N SER A 138 -13.84 -2.46 -3.14
CA SER A 138 -12.48 -2.87 -3.50
C SER A 138 -12.42 -4.36 -3.86
N LEU A 139 -13.15 -5.22 -3.15
CA LEU A 139 -13.25 -6.65 -3.46
C LEU A 139 -13.85 -6.91 -4.83
N ARG A 140 -14.95 -6.21 -5.17
CA ARG A 140 -15.56 -6.34 -6.50
C ARG A 140 -14.56 -6.02 -7.62
N LEU A 141 -13.84 -4.91 -7.49
CA LEU A 141 -12.82 -4.52 -8.47
C LEU A 141 -11.68 -5.54 -8.54
N TRP A 142 -11.31 -6.15 -7.40
CA TRP A 142 -10.31 -7.21 -7.37
C TRP A 142 -10.79 -8.45 -8.13
N GLU A 143 -12.02 -8.89 -7.90
CA GLU A 143 -12.62 -10.07 -8.54
C GLU A 143 -12.84 -9.88 -10.05
N GLU A 144 -13.12 -8.65 -10.51
CA GLU A 144 -13.30 -8.34 -11.93
C GLU A 144 -12.00 -8.39 -12.74
N ILE A 145 -10.85 -8.18 -12.10
CA ILE A 145 -9.54 -8.04 -12.76
C ILE A 145 -8.54 -9.18 -12.48
N SER A 146 -8.88 -10.08 -11.55
CA SER A 146 -8.02 -11.21 -11.15
C SER A 146 -8.27 -12.48 -11.95
#